data_AF-A0A8X6XBU4-F1
#
_entry.id   AF-A0A8X6XBU4-F1
#
_cell.length_a   1.000
_cell.length_b   1.000
_cell.length_c   1.000
_cell.angle_alpha   90.00
_cell.angle_beta   90.00
_cell.angle_gamma   90.00
#
_symmetry.space_group_name_H-M   'P 1'
#
loop_
_entity.id
_entity.type
_entity.pdbx_description
1 polymer ?
#
loop_
_entity_poly.entity_id
_entity_poly.type
_entity_poly.pdbx_seq_one_letter_code
_entity_poly.pdbx_strand_id
1 'polypeptide(L)'
;MEENYPGELTCYVTYELTDEKEVIIHYKATTTEATPINLTNHSYFNLAGHGSGEIHDHIISLNANYYTPVDETLIPTGSISSVISTCFDLREPKSIQTLFDMNPEGFDHNFCITGDPGIERKAAW
;
A
#
# COMPACT_ATOMS: atom_id res chain seq x y z
N MET A 1 -17.41 16.19 -15.99
CA MET A 1 -16.31 16.26 -15.03
C MET A 1 -16.85 15.78 -13.69
N GLU A 2 -16.29 14.69 -13.21
CA GLU A 2 -16.51 14.15 -11.86
C GLU A 2 -15.32 14.59 -11.01
N GLU A 3 -15.57 15.25 -9.87
CA GLU A 3 -14.53 15.78 -8.97
C GLU A 3 -13.41 16.59 -9.66
N ASN A 4 -13.73 17.24 -10.79
CA ASN A 4 -12.82 18.02 -11.65
C ASN A 4 -11.79 17.23 -12.48
N TYR A 5 -11.90 15.90 -12.56
CA TYR A 5 -11.05 15.13 -13.48
C TYR A 5 -11.49 15.28 -14.95
N PRO A 6 -10.56 15.50 -15.89
CA PRO A 6 -10.86 15.57 -17.32
C PRO A 6 -11.34 14.23 -17.90
N GLY A 7 -12.19 14.31 -18.91
CA GLY A 7 -12.71 13.13 -19.63
C GLY A 7 -13.77 12.33 -18.87
N GLU A 8 -14.48 11.47 -19.62
CA GLU A 8 -15.31 10.42 -19.05
C GLU A 8 -14.45 9.19 -18.79
N LEU A 9 -14.45 8.68 -17.55
CA LEU A 9 -13.73 7.48 -17.15
C LEU A 9 -14.69 6.28 -17.16
N THR A 10 -14.41 5.29 -18.00
CA THR A 10 -15.03 3.95 -17.88
C THR A 10 -14.07 3.04 -17.13
N CYS A 11 -14.48 2.52 -15.96
CA CYS A 11 -13.68 1.64 -15.12
C CYS A 11 -14.38 0.30 -14.87
N TYR A 12 -13.63 -0.78 -14.95
CA TYR A 12 -14.04 -2.14 -14.58
C TYR A 12 -13.12 -2.64 -13.47
N VAL A 13 -13.73 -3.14 -12.39
CA VAL A 13 -13.03 -3.83 -11.30
C VAL A 13 -13.52 -5.27 -11.26
N THR A 14 -12.62 -6.22 -11.46
CA THR A 14 -12.93 -7.65 -11.43
C THR A 14 -12.28 -8.26 -10.19
N TYR A 15 -13.08 -8.95 -9.39
CA TYR A 15 -12.60 -9.73 -8.24
C TYR A 15 -12.64 -11.21 -8.62
N GLU A 16 -11.49 -11.86 -8.54
CA GLU A 16 -11.32 -13.28 -8.84
C GLU A 16 -10.86 -14.01 -7.58
N LEU A 17 -11.50 -15.15 -7.30
CA LEU A 17 -11.10 -16.08 -6.26
C LEU A 17 -10.64 -17.36 -6.96
N THR A 18 -9.38 -17.73 -6.76
CA THR A 18 -8.77 -18.90 -7.41
C THR A 18 -8.87 -20.15 -6.53
N ASP A 19 -8.71 -21.33 -7.14
CA ASP A 19 -8.65 -22.59 -6.41
C ASP A 19 -7.40 -22.68 -5.50
N GLU A 20 -6.39 -21.85 -5.78
CA GLU A 20 -5.17 -21.66 -5.00
C GLU A 20 -5.35 -20.74 -3.78
N LYS A 21 -6.59 -20.31 -3.46
CA LYS A 21 -6.94 -19.43 -2.34
C LYS A 21 -6.37 -18.01 -2.49
N GLU A 22 -6.24 -17.53 -3.70
CA GLU A 22 -5.81 -16.17 -3.99
C GLU A 22 -7.03 -15.29 -4.26
N VAL A 23 -6.97 -14.04 -3.80
CA VAL A 23 -7.91 -13.00 -4.20
C VAL A 23 -7.17 -12.05 -5.13
N ILE A 24 -7.54 -12.06 -6.41
CA ILE A 24 -6.93 -11.21 -7.44
C ILE A 24 -7.91 -10.09 -7.78
N ILE A 25 -7.42 -8.84 -7.78
CA ILE A 25 -8.21 -7.67 -8.13
C ILE A 25 -7.64 -7.04 -9.40
N HIS A 26 -8.39 -7.14 -10.49
CA HIS A 26 -8.01 -6.54 -11.76
C HIS A 26 -8.74 -5.20 -11.97
N TYR A 27 -7.96 -4.16 -12.24
CA TYR A 27 -8.47 -2.84 -12.61
C TYR A 27 -8.23 -2.60 -14.09
N LYS A 28 -9.28 -2.22 -14.82
CA LYS A 28 -9.17 -1.80 -16.22
C LYS A 28 -9.94 -0.50 -16.40
N ALA A 29 -9.25 0.52 -16.89
CA ALA A 29 -9.85 1.82 -17.10
C ALA A 29 -9.51 2.39 -18.48
N THR A 30 -10.45 3.13 -19.07
CA THR A 30 -10.28 3.91 -20.29
C THR A 30 -10.91 5.28 -20.12
N THR A 31 -10.32 6.30 -20.73
CA THR A 31 -10.76 7.70 -20.63
C THR A 31 -10.88 8.33 -22.02
N THR A 32 -11.78 9.31 -22.16
CA THR A 32 -11.94 10.10 -23.39
C THR A 32 -10.92 11.23 -23.53
N GLU A 33 -10.26 11.63 -22.43
CA GLU A 33 -9.24 12.69 -22.39
C GLU A 33 -8.07 12.28 -21.49
N ALA A 34 -6.91 12.90 -21.67
CA ALA A 34 -5.77 12.67 -20.78
C ALA A 34 -6.12 13.05 -19.33
N THR A 35 -6.03 12.08 -18.42
CA THR A 35 -6.43 12.24 -17.01
C THR A 35 -5.55 11.34 -16.13
N PRO A 36 -5.18 11.76 -14.90
CA PRO A 36 -4.48 10.88 -13.97
C PRO A 36 -5.41 9.77 -13.46
N ILE A 37 -4.88 8.55 -13.33
CA ILE A 37 -5.61 7.40 -12.80
C ILE A 37 -4.67 6.65 -11.84
N ASN A 38 -5.12 6.40 -10.61
CA ASN A 38 -4.44 5.57 -9.63
C ASN A 38 -5.49 4.88 -8.74
N LEU A 39 -5.73 3.59 -8.98
CA LEU A 39 -6.81 2.83 -8.35
C LEU A 39 -6.23 1.83 -7.34
N THR A 40 -6.95 1.60 -6.24
CA THR A 40 -6.53 0.66 -5.19
C THR A 40 -7.75 0.05 -4.48
N ASN A 41 -7.51 -0.90 -3.57
CA ASN A 41 -8.50 -1.47 -2.66
C ASN A 41 -8.12 -1.11 -1.21
N HIS A 42 -9.09 -0.66 -0.42
CA HIS A 42 -8.87 -0.14 0.93
C HIS A 42 -9.32 -1.13 2.02
N SER A 43 -8.98 -2.42 1.88
CA SER A 43 -9.30 -3.44 2.88
C SER A 43 -8.40 -3.35 4.11
N TYR A 44 -8.98 -3.64 5.28
CA TYR A 44 -8.27 -3.75 6.55
C TYR A 44 -8.17 -5.22 6.95
N PHE A 45 -6.96 -5.67 7.30
CA PHE A 45 -6.69 -7.06 7.66
C PHE A 45 -6.43 -7.20 9.15
N ASN A 46 -7.16 -8.11 9.78
CA ASN A 46 -6.78 -8.69 11.06
C ASN A 46 -6.82 -10.22 10.95
N LEU A 47 -5.65 -10.84 10.86
CA LEU A 47 -5.49 -12.29 10.72
C LEU A 47 -5.96 -13.10 11.95
N ALA A 48 -6.12 -12.47 13.12
CA ALA A 48 -6.75 -13.09 14.29
C ALA A 48 -8.28 -13.11 14.22
N GLY A 49 -8.87 -12.46 13.20
CA GLY A 49 -10.31 -12.42 12.93
C GLY A 49 -10.90 -11.02 13.04
N HIS A 50 -12.03 -10.79 12.37
CA HIS A 50 -12.74 -9.52 12.48
C HIS A 50 -13.17 -9.26 13.93
N GLY A 51 -12.83 -8.08 14.45
CA GLY A 51 -13.18 -7.68 15.82
C GLY A 51 -12.29 -8.31 16.91
N SER A 52 -11.17 -8.96 16.56
CA SER A 52 -10.24 -9.53 17.54
C SER A 52 -9.38 -8.50 18.28
N GLY A 53 -9.57 -7.21 18.02
CA GLY A 53 -8.85 -6.11 18.67
C GLY A 53 -7.60 -5.69 17.91
N GLU A 54 -6.54 -5.43 18.65
CA GLU A 54 -5.26 -4.93 18.15
C GLU A 54 -4.55 -5.94 17.23
N ILE A 55 -3.59 -5.44 16.44
CA ILE A 55 -2.81 -6.25 15.48
C ILE A 55 -1.35 -6.43 15.91
N HIS A 56 -1.03 -6.14 17.17
CA HIS A 56 0.34 -6.05 17.68
C HIS A 56 1.16 -7.33 17.50
N ASP A 57 0.51 -8.50 17.56
CA ASP A 57 1.15 -9.80 17.39
C ASP A 57 1.43 -10.18 15.93
N HIS A 58 0.87 -9.44 14.96
CA HIS A 58 1.09 -9.73 13.55
C HIS A 58 2.53 -9.39 13.17
N ILE A 59 3.09 -10.21 12.29
CA ILE A 59 4.44 -10.03 11.76
C ILE A 59 4.31 -9.53 10.33
N ILE A 60 5.04 -8.47 9.98
CA ILE A 60 5.04 -7.87 8.66
C ILE A 60 6.46 -7.77 8.11
N SER A 61 6.58 -8.00 6.80
CA SER A 61 7.76 -7.69 6.00
C SER A 61 7.35 -7.11 4.63
N LEU A 62 8.08 -6.11 4.16
CA LEU A 62 7.86 -5.43 2.89
C LEU A 62 9.13 -5.46 2.03
N ASN A 63 8.92 -5.71 0.74
CA ASN A 63 9.96 -5.63 -0.29
C ASN A 63 10.17 -4.18 -0.75
N ALA A 64 10.61 -3.30 0.15
CA ALA A 64 10.82 -1.89 -0.14
C ALA A 64 12.13 -1.40 0.47
N ASN A 65 12.96 -0.75 -0.35
CA ASN A 65 14.22 -0.12 0.09
C ASN A 65 14.04 1.38 0.39
N TYR A 66 12.93 1.98 -0.05
CA TYR A 66 12.66 3.40 0.10
C TYR A 66 11.20 3.65 0.47
N TYR A 67 10.92 4.83 1.00
CA TYR A 67 9.58 5.34 1.26
C TYR A 67 9.51 6.83 0.90
N THR A 68 8.30 7.39 0.86
CA THR A 68 8.08 8.82 0.63
C THR A 68 7.69 9.50 1.94
N PRO A 69 8.60 10.27 2.59
CA PRO A 69 8.27 11.01 3.79
C PRO A 69 7.21 12.07 3.52
N VAL A 70 6.34 12.28 4.50
CA VAL A 70 5.25 13.25 4.46
C VAL A 70 5.49 14.43 5.39
N ASP A 71 4.86 15.55 5.10
CA ASP A 71 4.78 16.68 6.03
C ASP A 71 3.66 16.52 7.06
N GLU A 72 3.46 17.54 7.90
CA GLU A 72 2.41 17.59 8.92
C GLU A 72 0.97 17.45 8.39
N THR A 73 0.77 17.60 7.08
CA THR A 73 -0.51 17.45 6.39
C THR A 73 -0.66 16.10 5.68
N LEU A 74 0.30 15.18 5.88
CA LEU A 74 0.39 13.88 5.23
C LEU A 74 0.65 13.96 3.71
N ILE A 75 1.14 15.10 3.21
CA ILE A 75 1.53 15.27 1.81
C ILE A 75 2.99 14.84 1.63
N PRO A 76 3.32 13.98 0.63
CA PRO A 76 4.70 13.63 0.34
C PRO A 76 5.55 14.86 0.03
N THR A 77 6.68 14.98 0.72
CA THR A 77 7.62 16.11 0.60
C THR A 77 8.31 16.20 -0.77
N GLY A 78 8.12 15.22 -1.65
CA GLY A 78 8.86 15.02 -2.89
C GLY A 78 10.19 14.27 -2.72
N SER A 79 10.61 14.02 -1.48
CA SER A 79 11.80 13.21 -1.18
C SER A 79 11.51 11.71 -1.28
N ILE A 80 12.51 10.93 -1.69
CA ILE A 80 12.52 9.47 -1.63
C ILE A 80 13.64 9.07 -0.67
N SER A 81 13.27 8.56 0.49
CA SER A 81 14.20 8.30 1.59
C SER A 81 14.43 6.81 1.79
N SER A 82 15.67 6.43 2.09
CA SER A 82 16.02 5.05 2.41
C SER A 82 15.30 4.60 3.69
N VAL A 83 14.82 3.37 3.71
CA VAL A 83 14.26 2.78 4.94
C VAL A 83 15.33 2.33 5.92
N ILE A 84 16.58 2.13 5.45
CA ILE A 84 17.67 1.54 6.22
C ILE A 84 17.90 2.29 7.53
N SER A 85 17.96 1.56 8.64
CA SER A 85 18.19 2.11 9.99
C SER A 85 17.10 3.07 10.47
N THR A 86 15.87 2.92 9.99
CA THR A 86 14.69 3.68 10.43
C THR A 86 13.58 2.75 10.93
N CYS A 87 12.52 3.30 11.55
CA CYS A 87 11.31 2.55 11.87
C CYS A 87 10.57 2.04 10.62
N PHE A 88 10.88 2.56 9.43
CA PHE A 88 10.36 2.11 8.15
C PHE A 88 11.14 0.91 7.57
N ASP A 89 12.21 0.44 8.21
CA ASP A 89 12.94 -0.75 7.73
C ASP A 89 12.13 -2.02 8.00
N LEU A 90 11.28 -2.41 7.06
CA LEU A 90 10.44 -3.61 7.10
C LEU A 90 10.95 -4.72 6.18
N ARG A 91 12.21 -4.65 5.73
CA ARG A 91 12.79 -5.65 4.82
C ARG A 91 12.96 -7.01 5.49
N GLU A 92 13.19 -6.99 6.80
CA GLU A 92 13.18 -8.17 7.66
C GLU A 92 11.86 -8.23 8.45
N PRO A 93 11.31 -9.44 8.72
CA PRO A 93 10.06 -9.59 9.47
C PRO A 93 10.13 -8.96 10.87
N LYS A 94 9.13 -8.12 11.20
CA LYS A 94 8.99 -7.48 12.52
C LYS A 94 7.56 -7.59 13.03
N SER A 95 7.39 -7.76 14.35
CA SER A 95 6.06 -7.67 14.94
C SER A 95 5.58 -6.23 14.91
N ILE A 96 4.27 -6.02 14.73
CA ILE A 96 3.68 -4.68 14.76
C ILE A 96 3.89 -4.03 16.13
N GLN A 97 3.91 -4.79 17.24
CA GLN A 97 4.28 -4.26 18.55
C GLN A 97 5.66 -3.58 18.54
N THR A 98 6.66 -4.25 17.98
CA THR A 98 8.03 -3.70 17.90
C THR A 98 8.05 -2.39 17.10
N LEU A 99 7.26 -2.33 16.03
CA LEU A 99 7.13 -1.12 15.21
C LEU A 99 6.40 0.01 15.95
N PHE A 100 5.34 -0.32 16.68
CA PHE A 100 4.58 0.62 17.50
C PHE A 100 5.44 1.20 18.62
N ASP A 101 6.29 0.39 19.27
CA ASP A 101 7.24 0.86 20.29
C ASP A 101 8.25 1.86 19.73
N MET A 102 8.64 1.71 18.45
CA MET A 102 9.53 2.65 17.75
C MET A 102 8.80 3.87 17.18
N ASN A 103 7.52 3.73 16.84
CA ASN A 103 6.70 4.76 16.21
C ASN A 103 5.22 4.62 16.66
N PRO A 104 4.85 5.24 17.80
CA PRO A 104 3.52 5.09 18.39
C PRO A 104 2.36 5.65 17.55
N GLU A 105 2.65 6.55 16.60
CA GLU A 105 1.64 7.10 15.68
C GLU A 105 1.28 6.12 14.55
N GLY A 106 2.03 5.03 14.40
CA GLY A 106 1.83 4.06 13.34
C GLY A 106 2.27 4.57 11.96
N PHE A 107 1.73 3.97 10.90
CA PHE A 107 2.19 4.19 9.53
C PHE A 107 1.03 4.60 8.64
N ASP A 108 1.18 5.75 7.99
CA ASP A 108 0.34 6.19 6.87
C ASP A 108 1.22 6.73 5.72
N HIS A 109 2.11 5.87 5.22
CA HIS A 109 3.17 6.24 4.28
C HIS A 109 3.18 5.31 3.08
N ASN A 110 3.54 5.85 1.91
CA ASN A 110 3.84 5.03 0.75
C ASN A 110 5.25 4.43 0.84
N PHE A 111 5.33 3.10 0.67
CA PHE A 111 6.57 2.34 0.55
C PHE A 111 6.86 2.05 -0.94
N CYS A 112 8.05 2.40 -1.39
CA CYS A 112 8.46 2.22 -2.78
C CYS A 112 8.91 0.76 -3.01
N ILE A 113 8.02 -0.06 -3.57
CA ILE A 113 8.28 -1.48 -3.83
C ILE A 113 9.47 -1.66 -4.78
N THR A 114 10.44 -2.45 -4.35
CA THR A 114 11.68 -2.71 -5.09
C THR A 114 11.40 -3.41 -6.43
N GLY A 115 11.95 -2.87 -7.53
CA GLY A 115 11.95 -3.46 -8.88
C GLY A 115 11.60 -2.44 -9.98
N ASP A 116 11.43 -2.92 -11.22
CA ASP A 116 11.20 -2.05 -12.40
C ASP A 116 9.73 -1.65 -12.59
N PRO A 117 9.35 -0.36 -12.64
CA PRO A 117 7.96 0.08 -12.79
C PRO A 117 7.16 -0.65 -13.89
N GLY A 118 5.88 -0.91 -13.64
CA GLY A 118 4.98 -1.56 -14.60
C GLY A 118 5.03 -3.09 -14.63
N ILE A 119 5.95 -3.71 -13.89
CA ILE A 119 6.04 -5.16 -13.75
C ILE A 119 5.38 -5.62 -12.45
N GLU A 120 4.46 -6.58 -12.51
CA GLU A 120 3.88 -7.17 -11.31
C GLU A 120 4.96 -7.83 -10.45
N ARG A 121 4.90 -7.64 -9.12
CA ARG A 121 5.86 -8.25 -8.20
C ARG A 121 5.33 -8.35 -6.78
N LYS A 122 5.95 -9.23 -6.01
CA LYS A 122 5.65 -9.42 -4.60
C LYS A 122 6.05 -8.18 -3.77
N ALA A 123 5.08 -7.61 -3.07
CA ALA A 123 5.26 -6.43 -2.23
C ALA A 123 5.53 -6.78 -0.75
N ALA A 124 5.00 -7.91 -0.26
CA ALA A 124 5.08 -8.33 1.14
C ALA A 124 5.10 -9.86 1.25
N TRP A 125 5.60 -10.38 2.38
CA TRP A 125 5.51 -11.80 2.77
C TRP A 125 5.34 -11.93 4.28
#